data_AF-A0A8H3QBX3-F1
#
_entry.id   AF-A0A8H3QBX3-F1
#
_cell.length_a   1.000
_cell.length_b   1.000
_cell.length_c   1.000
_cell.angle_alpha   90.00
_cell.angle_beta   90.00
_cell.angle_gamma   90.00
#
_symmetry.space_group_name_H-M   'P 1'
#
loop_
_entity.id
_entity.type
_entity.pdbx_description
1 polymer ?
#
loop_
_entity_poly.entity_id
_entity_poly.type
_entity_poly.pdbx_seq_one_letter_code
_entity_poly.pdbx_strand_id
1 'polypeptide(L)'
;MYRNEDADSGHKIAKDNLALLYKTGEGIKRYYGKASQLYRELYNEGCSNALDIVLECYDPDDDVKFEIKEFTEKQASKVVNTLINGMSDSAQLEFNETIAELGKELVKKRR
;
A
#
# COMPACT_ATOMS: atom_id res chain seq x y z
N MET A 1 12.13 -2.93 -30.39
CA MET A 1 11.21 -3.08 -29.24
C MET A 1 10.50 -1.74 -28.97
N TYR A 2 9.58 -1.31 -29.84
CA TYR A 2 8.84 -0.03 -29.70
C TYR A 2 7.50 -0.18 -28.95
N ARG A 3 7.29 -1.31 -28.26
CA ARG A 3 5.96 -1.73 -27.79
C ARG A 3 5.74 -1.56 -26.28
N ASN A 4 6.69 -1.02 -25.53
CA ASN A 4 6.72 -1.25 -24.09
C ASN A 4 6.31 -0.02 -23.26
N GLU A 5 6.89 1.17 -23.46
CA GLU A 5 6.61 2.31 -22.57
C GLU A 5 5.18 2.87 -22.73
N ASP A 6 4.71 3.04 -23.97
CA ASP A 6 3.36 3.55 -24.23
C ASP A 6 2.27 2.52 -23.87
N ALA A 7 2.53 1.24 -24.13
CA ALA A 7 1.59 0.17 -23.80
C ALA A 7 1.48 -0.05 -22.28
N ASP A 8 2.61 -0.02 -21.57
CA ASP A 8 2.65 -0.13 -20.11
C ASP A 8 1.96 1.08 -19.46
N SER A 9 2.14 2.28 -20.01
CA SER A 9 1.47 3.50 -19.52
C SER A 9 -0.04 3.46 -19.76
N GLY A 10 -0.46 3.05 -20.97
CA GLY A 10 -1.89 2.87 -21.28
C GLY A 10 -2.56 1.81 -20.42
N HIS A 11 -1.85 0.71 -20.13
CA HIS A 11 -2.32 -0.35 -19.24
C HIS A 11 -2.47 0.13 -17.80
N LYS A 12 -1.50 0.88 -17.27
CA LYS A 12 -1.57 1.50 -15.94
C LYS A 12 -2.75 2.47 -15.82
N ILE A 13 -2.96 3.33 -16.82
CA ILE A 13 -4.11 4.25 -16.86
C ILE A 13 -5.43 3.48 -16.87
N ALA A 14 -5.53 2.42 -17.66
CA ALA A 14 -6.74 1.60 -17.71
C ALA A 14 -7.03 0.91 -16.37
N LYS A 15 -5.99 0.37 -15.70
CA LYS A 15 -6.09 -0.20 -14.36
C LYS A 15 -6.52 0.84 -13.32
N ASP A 16 -5.94 2.04 -13.36
CA ASP A 16 -6.27 3.13 -12.43
C ASP A 16 -7.72 3.57 -12.59
N ASN A 17 -8.18 3.77 -13.84
CA ASN A 17 -9.57 4.09 -14.12
C ASN A 17 -10.53 2.99 -13.65
N LEU A 18 -10.19 1.71 -13.85
CA LEU A 18 -11.01 0.60 -13.36
C LEU A 18 -11.06 0.54 -11.82
N ALA A 19 -9.92 0.77 -11.16
CA ALA A 19 -9.84 0.84 -9.71
C ALA A 19 -10.70 1.99 -9.16
N LEU A 20 -10.66 3.15 -9.82
CA LEU A 20 -11.48 4.30 -9.50
C LEU A 20 -12.98 3.99 -9.65
N LEU A 21 -13.40 3.33 -10.74
CA LEU A 21 -14.80 2.93 -10.92
C LEU A 21 -15.27 1.98 -9.80
N TYR A 22 -14.43 1.03 -9.37
CA TYR A 22 -14.77 0.16 -8.24
C TYR A 22 -14.82 0.93 -6.91
N LYS A 23 -13.97 1.95 -6.74
CA LYS A 23 -13.93 2.82 -5.56
C LYS A 23 -15.16 3.73 -5.49
N THR A 24 -15.57 4.35 -6.59
CA THR A 24 -16.68 5.32 -6.63
C THR A 24 -18.04 4.65 -6.82
N GLY A 25 -18.09 3.49 -7.48
CA GLY A 25 -19.35 2.85 -7.88
C GLY A 25 -20.04 3.58 -9.03
N GLU A 26 -19.31 4.30 -9.87
CA GLU A 26 -19.89 4.98 -11.03
C GLU A 26 -20.15 3.97 -12.16
N GLY A 27 -21.41 3.80 -12.54
CA GLY A 27 -21.81 2.85 -13.59
C GLY A 27 -21.67 1.36 -13.22
N ILE A 28 -21.08 1.04 -12.05
CA ILE A 28 -20.92 -0.31 -11.52
C ILE A 28 -21.18 -0.34 -10.01
N LYS A 29 -21.40 -1.54 -9.44
CA LYS A 29 -21.49 -1.68 -7.98
C LYS A 29 -20.15 -1.33 -7.33
N ARG A 30 -20.16 -0.43 -6.33
CA ARG A 30 -19.00 -0.11 -5.50
C ARG A 30 -18.44 -1.38 -4.86
N TYR A 31 -17.13 -1.56 -4.93
CA TYR A 31 -16.45 -2.74 -4.40
C TYR A 31 -15.00 -2.40 -4.02
N TYR A 32 -14.78 -2.03 -2.76
CA TYR A 32 -13.47 -1.57 -2.28
C TYR A 32 -12.40 -2.65 -2.38
N GLY A 33 -12.72 -3.92 -2.11
CA GLY A 33 -11.74 -4.99 -2.26
C GLY A 33 -11.09 -5.11 -3.66
N LYS A 34 -11.85 -4.85 -4.73
CA LYS A 34 -11.37 -4.86 -6.11
C LYS A 34 -10.58 -3.61 -6.44
N ALA A 35 -11.01 -2.45 -5.95
CA ALA A 35 -10.24 -1.21 -6.05
C ALA A 35 -8.87 -1.40 -5.39
N SER A 36 -8.83 -1.89 -4.15
CA SER A 36 -7.61 -2.19 -3.40
C SER A 36 -6.72 -3.20 -4.12
N GLN A 37 -7.27 -4.26 -4.72
CA GLN A 37 -6.50 -5.22 -5.50
C GLN A 37 -5.79 -4.55 -6.69
N LEU A 38 -6.50 -3.76 -7.48
CA LEU A 38 -5.93 -3.07 -8.64
C LEU A 38 -4.88 -2.03 -8.24
N TYR A 39 -5.11 -1.29 -7.14
CA TYR A 39 -4.12 -0.35 -6.61
C TYR A 39 -2.86 -1.06 -6.07
N ARG A 40 -2.99 -2.27 -5.48
CA ARG A 40 -1.81 -3.08 -5.11
C ARG A 40 -0.99 -3.49 -6.32
N GLU A 41 -1.63 -3.85 -7.43
CA GLU A 41 -0.93 -4.16 -8.68
C GLU A 41 -0.19 -2.93 -9.22
N LEU A 42 -0.86 -1.78 -9.29
CA LEU A 42 -0.26 -0.51 -9.71
C LEU A 42 0.97 -0.15 -8.86
N TYR A 43 0.87 -0.32 -7.54
CA TYR A 43 2.01 -0.12 -6.64
C TYR A 43 3.19 -1.02 -6.99
N ASN A 44 2.95 -2.32 -7.22
CA ASN A 44 4.00 -3.26 -7.61
C ASN A 44 4.58 -2.98 -9.01
N GLU A 45 3.83 -2.30 -9.88
CA GLU A 45 4.27 -1.84 -11.19
C GLU A 45 4.99 -0.47 -11.15
N GLY A 46 5.22 0.08 -9.94
CA GLY A 46 6.01 1.30 -9.71
C GLY A 46 5.20 2.58 -9.48
N CYS A 47 3.87 2.51 -9.41
CA CYS A 47 3.02 3.66 -9.05
C CYS A 47 2.95 3.80 -7.53
N SER A 48 3.97 4.42 -6.92
CA SER A 48 4.09 4.54 -5.45
C SER A 48 2.90 5.25 -4.79
N ASN A 49 2.27 6.20 -5.49
CA ASN A 49 1.05 6.89 -5.06
C ASN A 49 -0.16 5.97 -4.87
N ALA A 50 -0.16 4.77 -5.45
CA ALA A 50 -1.25 3.82 -5.30
C ALA A 50 -1.37 3.26 -3.86
N LEU A 51 -0.29 3.29 -3.06
CA LEU A 51 -0.32 2.80 -1.68
C LEU A 51 -1.26 3.59 -0.78
N ASP A 52 -1.30 4.92 -0.95
CA ASP A 52 -2.21 5.79 -0.20
C ASP A 52 -3.67 5.44 -0.52
N ILE A 53 -3.95 5.14 -1.78
CA ILE A 53 -5.30 4.79 -2.22
C ILE A 53 -5.71 3.39 -1.75
N VAL A 54 -4.77 2.44 -1.60
CA VAL A 54 -5.03 1.15 -0.95
C VAL A 54 -5.51 1.36 0.50
N LEU A 55 -4.91 2.30 1.23
CA LEU A 55 -5.32 2.64 2.59
C LEU A 55 -6.67 3.36 2.64
N GLU A 56 -6.96 4.26 1.69
CA GLU A 56 -8.28 4.89 1.57
C GLU A 56 -9.41 3.88 1.32
N CYS A 57 -9.09 2.76 0.68
CA CYS A 57 -10.04 1.68 0.41
C CYS A 57 -10.07 0.63 1.54
N TYR A 58 -9.42 0.86 2.67
CA TYR A 58 -9.47 -0.03 3.82
C TYR A 58 -10.80 0.11 4.57
N ASP A 59 -11.53 -0.99 4.65
CA ASP A 59 -12.77 -1.12 5.42
C ASP A 59 -12.63 -2.33 6.37
N PRO A 60 -12.75 -2.14 7.71
CA PRO A 60 -12.61 -3.21 8.69
C PRO A 60 -13.75 -4.23 8.65
N ASP A 61 -14.84 -3.95 7.92
CA ASP A 61 -15.96 -4.87 7.72
C ASP A 61 -15.89 -5.59 6.36
N ASP A 62 -14.95 -5.21 5.48
CA ASP A 62 -14.73 -5.88 4.19
C ASP A 62 -13.94 -7.20 4.38
N ASP A 63 -14.26 -8.19 3.54
CA ASP A 63 -13.65 -9.51 3.53
C ASP A 63 -12.14 -9.44 3.20
N VAL A 64 -11.70 -8.40 2.47
CA VAL A 64 -10.29 -8.23 2.09
C VAL A 64 -9.42 -7.52 3.14
N LYS A 65 -9.98 -7.11 4.28
CA LYS A 65 -9.27 -6.30 5.29
C LYS A 65 -7.94 -6.90 5.75
N PHE A 66 -7.88 -8.23 5.89
CA PHE A 66 -6.67 -8.92 6.32
C PHE A 66 -5.59 -8.87 5.23
N GLU A 67 -5.97 -8.97 3.96
CA GLU A 67 -5.01 -8.88 2.86
C GLU A 67 -4.46 -7.45 2.70
N ILE A 68 -5.30 -6.42 2.91
CA ILE A 68 -4.85 -5.02 2.89
C ILE A 68 -3.91 -4.77 4.06
N LYS A 69 -4.25 -5.28 5.25
CA LYS A 69 -3.40 -5.19 6.44
C LYS A 69 -2.05 -5.88 6.22
N GLU A 70 -2.04 -7.13 5.78
CA GLU A 70 -0.80 -7.87 5.50
C GLU A 70 0.06 -7.17 4.45
N PHE A 71 -0.56 -6.67 3.38
CA PHE A 71 0.13 -5.94 2.33
C PHE A 71 0.83 -4.69 2.87
N THR A 72 0.12 -3.87 3.66
CA THR A 72 0.66 -2.62 4.21
C THR A 72 1.75 -2.88 5.26
N GLU A 73 1.57 -3.88 6.13
CA GLU A 73 2.61 -4.36 7.05
C GLU A 73 3.88 -4.76 6.28
N LYS A 74 3.74 -5.54 5.20
CA LYS A 74 4.87 -5.96 4.36
C LYS A 74 5.59 -4.77 3.73
N GLN A 75 4.89 -3.77 3.22
CA GLN A 75 5.55 -2.58 2.65
C GLN A 75 6.25 -1.76 3.73
N ALA A 76 5.64 -1.59 4.90
CA ALA A 76 6.26 -0.90 6.03
C ALA A 76 7.57 -1.61 6.46
N SER A 77 7.56 -2.94 6.59
CA SER A 77 8.77 -3.72 6.89
C SER A 77 9.86 -3.55 5.83
N LYS A 78 9.50 -3.49 4.54
CA LYS A 78 10.50 -3.23 3.49
C LYS A 78 11.16 -1.86 3.64
N VAL A 79 10.40 -0.82 3.96
CA VAL A 79 10.93 0.53 4.19
C VAL A 79 11.89 0.50 5.37
N VAL A 80 11.47 -0.07 6.50
CA VAL A 80 12.32 -0.22 7.69
C VAL A 80 13.61 -0.97 7.36
N ASN A 81 13.50 -2.14 6.72
CA ASN A 81 14.64 -2.95 6.32
C ASN A 81 15.59 -2.20 5.37
N THR A 82 15.05 -1.37 4.47
CA THR A 82 15.85 -0.55 3.56
C THR A 82 16.62 0.53 4.32
N LEU A 83 16.00 1.17 5.31
CA LEU A 83 16.62 2.22 6.13
C LEU A 83 17.75 1.67 7.01
N ILE A 84 17.54 0.49 7.59
CA ILE A 84 18.53 -0.13 8.49
C ILE A 84 19.59 -0.96 7.76
N ASN A 85 19.46 -1.13 6.44
CA ASN A 85 20.41 -1.88 5.65
C ASN A 85 21.80 -1.23 5.72
N GLY A 86 22.82 -2.01 6.13
CA GLY A 86 24.20 -1.53 6.29
C GLY A 86 24.52 -0.96 7.67
N MET A 87 23.55 -0.88 8.59
CA MET A 87 23.81 -0.57 10.00
C MET A 87 24.35 -1.80 10.73
N SER A 88 25.14 -1.60 11.81
CA SER A 88 25.53 -2.68 12.71
C SER A 88 24.32 -3.25 13.44
N ASP A 89 24.39 -4.51 13.88
CA ASP A 89 23.31 -5.18 14.61
C ASP A 89 22.84 -4.36 15.83
N SER A 90 23.76 -3.72 16.54
CA SER A 90 23.46 -2.83 17.67
C SER A 90 22.62 -1.62 17.28
N ALA A 91 22.92 -1.01 16.13
CA ALA A 91 22.22 0.18 15.65
C ALA A 91 20.86 -0.18 15.02
N GLN A 92 20.75 -1.36 14.39
CA GLN A 92 19.46 -1.89 13.95
C GLN A 92 18.53 -2.15 15.15
N LEU A 93 19.06 -2.70 16.24
CA LEU A 93 18.30 -2.93 17.48
C LEU A 93 17.78 -1.61 18.06
N GLU A 94 18.65 -0.62 18.24
CA GLU A 94 18.29 0.71 18.76
C GLU A 94 17.22 1.41 17.89
N PHE A 95 17.34 1.30 16.57
CA PHE A 95 16.35 1.85 15.64
C PHE A 95 14.98 1.16 15.79
N ASN A 96 14.97 -0.17 15.86
CA ASN A 96 13.73 -0.93 16.03
C ASN A 96 13.06 -0.66 17.38
N GLU A 97 13.83 -0.52 18.46
CA GLU A 97 13.33 -0.12 19.78
C GLU A 97 12.69 1.27 19.73
N THR A 98 13.36 2.23 19.09
CA THR A 98 12.83 3.60 18.90
C THR A 98 11.51 3.61 18.15
N ILE A 99 11.39 2.82 17.07
CA ILE A 99 10.13 2.69 16.32
C ILE A 99 9.03 2.07 17.19
N ALA A 100 9.35 1.04 17.98
CA ALA A 100 8.38 0.40 18.87
C ALA A 100 7.86 1.36 19.94
N GLU A 101 8.71 2.23 20.48
CA GLU A 101 8.32 3.28 21.42
C GLU A 101 7.41 4.33 20.76
N LEU A 102 7.78 4.81 19.58
CA LEU A 102 6.96 5.74 18.80
C LEU A 102 5.55 5.18 18.55
N GLY A 103 5.47 3.90 18.18
CA GLY A 103 4.19 3.20 17.99
C GLY A 103 3.29 3.23 19.22
N LYS A 104 3.85 3.01 20.42
CA LYS A 104 3.10 3.08 21.69
C LYS A 104 2.55 4.48 21.94
N GLU A 105 3.34 5.52 21.69
CA GLU A 105 2.91 6.92 21.88
C GLU A 105 1.79 7.34 20.92
N LEU A 106 1.86 6.90 19.66
CA LEU A 106 0.82 7.18 18.68
C LEU A 106 -0.52 6.52 19.04
N VAL A 107 -0.49 5.31 19.59
CA VAL A 107 -1.70 4.61 20.06
C VAL A 107 -2.32 5.33 21.26
N LYS A 108 -1.51 5.85 22.18
CA LYS A 108 -2.01 6.64 23.34
C LYS A 108 -2.73 7.92 22.90
N LYS A 109 -2.25 8.60 21.86
CA LYS A 109 -2.85 9.85 21.34
C LYS A 109 -4.14 9.66 20.55
N ARG A 110 -4.48 8.44 20.13
CA ARG A 110 -5.71 8.11 19.38
C ARG A 110 -6.88 7.68 20.29
N ARG A 111 -6.66 7.63 21.61
CA ARG A 111 -7.70 7.41 22.63
C ARG A 111 -8.08 8.73 23.29
#